data_AF-A0A7Y2TA13-F1
#
_entry.id   AF-A0A7Y2TA13-F1
#
_cell.length_a   1.000
_cell.length_b   1.000
_cell.length_c   1.000
_cell.angle_alpha   90.00
_cell.angle_beta   90.00
_cell.angle_gamma   90.00
#
_symmetry.space_group_name_H-M   'P 1'
#
loop_
_entity.id
_entity.type
_entity.pdbx_description
1 polymer ?
#
loop_
_entity_poly.entity_id
_entity_poly.type
_entity_poly.pdbx_seq_one_letter_code
_entity_poly.pdbx_strand_id
1 'polypeptide(L)'
;MKILKSPQKALILFLSSLIVISFFMIVRLEGKAANLQSRLDEHHKSLEKNKDILENLDSFTRKIKNNSITIDGDKIKLSTDKSTLELDKDKMTLGAASDVFFECDYKGDLIVMRNKSQYVVIGKLGDKGKEEETVNINGGSDGKKFLTLQDKGIALGVEDIKDGDLQFGISLKSGSIFMMHGKNLIGLNKDKITIRAQGDINITSENGNVNIKGKKVNLNE
;
A
#
# COMPACT_ATOMS: atom_id res chain seq x y z
N MET A 1 31.26 -45.43 83.65
CA MET A 1 30.13 -45.51 82.69
C MET A 1 28.94 -46.16 83.38
N LYS A 2 27.89 -45.41 83.74
CA LYS A 2 26.66 -45.99 84.29
C LYS A 2 25.90 -46.67 83.15
N ILE A 3 25.82 -48.00 83.20
CA ILE A 3 25.05 -48.81 82.25
C ILE A 3 23.56 -48.60 82.58
N LEU A 4 22.81 -47.97 81.67
CA LEU A 4 21.36 -47.78 81.82
C LEU A 4 20.64 -49.11 82.11
N LYS A 5 19.70 -49.10 83.05
CA LYS A 5 18.86 -50.27 83.39
C LYS A 5 17.97 -50.63 82.18
N SER A 6 17.73 -51.92 81.95
CA SER A 6 16.92 -52.48 80.83
C SER A 6 15.70 -51.63 80.39
N PRO A 7 14.80 -51.19 81.29
CA PRO A 7 13.64 -50.39 80.90
C PRO A 7 13.98 -48.99 80.34
N GLN A 8 15.08 -48.37 80.79
CA GLN A 8 15.52 -47.07 80.26
C GLN A 8 16.07 -47.19 78.83
N LYS A 9 16.72 -48.31 78.49
CA LYS A 9 17.18 -48.57 77.12
C LYS A 9 16.01 -48.74 76.15
N ALA A 10 14.97 -49.46 76.55
CA ALA A 10 13.76 -49.63 75.75
C ALA A 10 13.02 -48.29 75.52
N LEU A 11 12.93 -47.44 76.56
CA LEU A 11 12.33 -46.11 76.44
C LEU A 11 13.11 -45.21 75.48
N ILE A 12 14.44 -45.21 75.54
CA ILE A 12 15.29 -44.44 74.63
C ILE A 12 15.14 -44.93 73.19
N LEU A 13 15.07 -46.25 72.98
CA LEU A 13 14.89 -46.87 71.66
C LEU A 13 13.51 -46.52 71.06
N PHE A 14 12.47 -46.51 71.90
CA PHE A 14 11.15 -46.06 71.52
C PHE A 14 11.12 -44.57 71.15
N LEU A 15 11.68 -43.69 71.98
CA LEU A 15 11.75 -42.25 71.68
C LEU A 15 12.52 -41.97 70.40
N SER A 16 13.66 -42.64 70.19
CA SER A 16 14.46 -42.47 68.96
C SER A 16 13.70 -42.97 67.72
N SER A 17 12.96 -44.08 67.81
CA SER A 17 12.08 -44.52 66.72
C SER A 17 10.98 -43.49 66.41
N LEU A 18 10.41 -42.86 67.44
CA LEU A 18 9.38 -41.85 67.30
C LEU A 18 9.90 -40.58 66.61
N ILE A 19 11.13 -40.18 66.95
CA ILE A 19 11.82 -39.04 66.32
C ILE A 19 12.06 -39.33 64.83
N VAL A 20 12.52 -40.54 64.48
CA VAL A 20 12.76 -40.92 63.08
C VAL A 20 11.46 -40.93 62.27
N ILE A 21 10.38 -41.49 62.81
CA ILE A 21 9.06 -41.49 62.16
C ILE A 21 8.54 -40.06 61.98
N SER A 22 8.70 -39.21 62.99
CA SER A 22 8.29 -37.80 62.94
C SER A 22 9.07 -37.05 61.86
N PHE A 23 10.38 -37.26 61.77
CA PHE A 23 11.24 -36.66 60.75
C PHE A 23 10.82 -37.10 59.34
N PHE A 24 10.54 -38.39 59.15
CA PHE A 24 10.05 -38.91 57.87
C PHE A 24 8.70 -38.31 57.47
N MET A 25 7.78 -38.13 58.43
CA MET A 25 6.50 -37.47 58.18
C MET A 25 6.67 -36.00 57.80
N ILE A 26 7.58 -35.27 58.46
CA ILE A 26 7.88 -33.87 58.14
C ILE A 26 8.41 -33.75 56.70
N VAL A 27 9.42 -34.54 56.33
CA VAL A 27 9.99 -34.54 54.97
C VAL A 27 8.92 -34.88 53.92
N ARG A 28 8.03 -35.83 54.20
CA ARG A 28 6.94 -36.18 53.30
C ARG A 28 5.91 -35.05 53.15
N LEU A 29 5.64 -34.30 54.22
CA LEU A 29 4.76 -33.13 54.17
C LEU A 29 5.39 -31.97 53.40
N GLU A 30 6.69 -31.71 53.59
CA GLU A 30 7.43 -30.70 52.82
C GLU A 30 7.44 -31.02 51.33
N GLY A 31 7.68 -32.28 50.96
CA GLY A 31 7.63 -32.71 49.55
C GLY A 31 6.24 -32.53 48.92
N LYS A 32 5.17 -32.81 49.68
CA LYS A 32 3.79 -32.54 49.23
C LYS A 32 3.50 -31.05 49.12
N ALA A 33 3.96 -30.23 50.07
CA ALA A 33 3.78 -28.79 50.08
C ALA A 33 4.52 -28.14 48.90
N ALA A 34 5.76 -28.55 48.60
CA ALA A 34 6.52 -28.08 47.45
C ALA A 34 5.84 -28.42 46.11
N ASN A 35 5.29 -29.64 45.98
CA ASN A 35 4.52 -30.02 44.79
C ASN A 35 3.22 -29.21 44.66
N LEU A 36 2.53 -28.95 45.77
CA LEU A 36 1.34 -28.10 45.79
C LEU A 36 1.69 -26.66 45.38
N GLN A 37 2.80 -26.12 45.88
CA GLN A 37 3.30 -24.79 45.53
C GLN A 37 3.67 -24.70 44.04
N SER A 38 4.38 -25.69 43.51
CA SER A 38 4.73 -25.75 42.08
C SER A 38 3.48 -25.74 41.19
N ARG A 39 2.45 -26.52 41.55
CA ARG A 39 1.16 -26.52 40.83
C ARG A 39 0.43 -25.20 40.97
N LEU A 40 0.48 -24.58 42.14
CA LEU A 40 -0.11 -23.26 42.38
C LEU A 40 0.56 -22.19 41.52
N ASP A 41 1.88 -22.22 41.39
CA ASP A 41 2.66 -21.29 40.57
C ASP A 41 2.39 -21.51 39.07
N GLU A 42 2.28 -22.76 38.62
CA GLU A 42 1.83 -23.09 37.26
C GLU A 42 0.41 -22.58 36.98
N HIS A 43 -0.52 -22.76 37.92
CA HIS A 43 -1.88 -22.24 37.81
C HIS A 43 -1.91 -20.71 37.75
N HIS A 44 -1.10 -20.02 38.58
CA HIS A 44 -0.99 -18.56 38.53
C HIS A 44 -0.47 -18.08 37.17
N LYS A 45 0.60 -18.71 36.65
CA LYS A 45 1.11 -18.40 35.31
C LYS A 45 0.07 -18.65 34.21
N SER A 46 -0.72 -19.71 34.33
CA SER A 46 -1.81 -19.99 33.38
C SER A 46 -2.93 -18.95 33.46
N LEU A 47 -3.29 -18.50 34.68
CA LEU A 47 -4.30 -17.46 34.90
C LEU A 47 -3.85 -16.12 34.32
N GLU A 48 -2.59 -15.75 34.52
CA GLU A 48 -2.01 -14.52 33.98
C GLU A 48 -2.03 -14.52 32.45
N LYS A 49 -1.61 -15.62 31.80
CA LYS A 49 -1.74 -15.79 30.35
C LYS A 49 -3.18 -15.68 29.85
N ASN A 50 -4.13 -16.28 30.57
CA ASN A 50 -5.55 -16.22 30.19
C ASN A 50 -6.10 -14.79 30.30
N LYS A 51 -5.65 -14.02 31.29
CA LYS A 51 -6.02 -12.61 31.45
C LYS A 51 -5.53 -11.79 30.25
N ASP A 52 -4.28 -11.96 29.82
CA ASP A 52 -3.73 -11.28 28.63
C ASP A 52 -4.53 -11.60 27.35
N ILE A 53 -4.96 -12.87 27.19
CA ILE A 53 -5.80 -13.28 26.05
C ILE A 53 -7.15 -12.57 26.10
N LEU A 54 -7.80 -12.51 27.26
CA LEU A 54 -9.09 -11.85 27.43
C LEU A 54 -9.01 -10.35 27.13
N GLU A 55 -7.98 -9.67 27.62
CA GLU A 55 -7.78 -8.23 27.35
C GLU A 55 -7.60 -7.95 25.85
N ASN A 56 -6.87 -8.82 25.14
CA ASN A 56 -6.70 -8.71 23.69
C ASN A 56 -8.00 -8.98 22.92
N LEU A 57 -8.80 -9.96 23.34
CA LEU A 57 -10.10 -10.24 22.73
C LEU A 57 -11.11 -9.09 22.94
N ASP A 58 -11.09 -8.45 24.12
CA ASP A 58 -11.89 -7.26 24.39
C ASP A 58 -11.49 -6.10 23.47
N SER A 59 -10.19 -5.87 23.30
CA SER A 59 -9.66 -4.85 22.38
C SER A 59 -10.08 -5.12 20.93
N PHE A 60 -9.95 -6.36 20.47
CA PHE A 60 -10.40 -6.78 19.14
C PHE A 60 -11.91 -6.58 18.95
N THR A 61 -12.71 -6.98 19.93
CA THR A 61 -14.17 -6.82 19.91
C THR A 61 -14.57 -5.35 19.82
N ARG A 62 -13.89 -4.45 20.55
CA ARG A 62 -14.11 -3.00 20.44
C ARG A 62 -13.77 -2.49 19.03
N LYS A 63 -12.67 -2.95 18.43
CA LYS A 63 -12.30 -2.57 17.05
C LYS A 63 -13.34 -3.02 16.02
N ILE A 64 -13.92 -4.21 16.18
CA ILE A 64 -15.05 -4.67 15.33
C ILE A 64 -16.29 -3.80 15.56
N LYS A 65 -16.70 -3.59 16.82
CA LYS A 65 -17.90 -2.79 17.16
C LYS A 65 -17.81 -1.35 16.65
N ASN A 66 -16.61 -0.78 16.61
CA ASN A 66 -16.36 0.57 16.10
C ASN A 66 -16.15 0.61 14.57
N ASN A 67 -16.41 -0.48 13.84
CA ASN A 67 -16.18 -0.62 12.40
C ASN A 67 -14.73 -0.29 11.96
N SER A 68 -13.77 -0.40 12.88
CA SER A 68 -12.34 -0.26 12.54
C SER A 68 -11.83 -1.50 11.82
N ILE A 69 -12.47 -2.65 12.03
CA ILE A 69 -12.27 -3.89 11.28
C ILE A 69 -13.66 -4.38 10.86
N THR A 70 -13.89 -4.48 9.55
CA THR A 70 -15.11 -5.04 8.96
C THR A 70 -14.73 -6.23 8.10
N ILE A 71 -15.42 -7.36 8.28
CA ILE A 71 -15.32 -8.54 7.43
C ILE A 71 -16.76 -8.90 7.05
N ASP A 72 -17.10 -8.73 5.78
CA ASP A 72 -18.46 -8.93 5.27
C ASP A 72 -18.40 -9.63 3.90
N GLY A 73 -18.69 -10.94 3.89
CA GLY A 73 -18.66 -11.75 2.67
C GLY A 73 -17.30 -11.71 1.95
N ASP A 74 -17.27 -11.07 0.79
CA ASP A 74 -16.11 -10.88 -0.07
C ASP A 74 -15.30 -9.61 0.24
N LYS A 75 -15.65 -8.88 1.31
CA LYS A 75 -15.04 -7.61 1.69
C LYS A 75 -14.31 -7.68 3.04
N ILE A 76 -13.07 -7.19 3.05
CA ILE A 76 -12.28 -6.94 4.26
C ILE A 76 -11.91 -5.46 4.28
N LYS A 77 -12.24 -4.75 5.37
CA LYS A 77 -11.93 -3.33 5.54
C LYS A 77 -11.30 -3.07 6.90
N LEU A 78 -10.14 -2.41 6.88
CA LEU A 78 -9.49 -1.85 8.05
C LEU A 78 -9.56 -0.32 7.93
N SER A 79 -10.26 0.34 8.84
CA SER A 79 -10.43 1.79 8.82
C SER A 79 -10.05 2.45 10.14
N THR A 80 -9.46 3.63 10.02
CA THR A 80 -9.31 4.62 11.09
C THR A 80 -10.06 5.88 10.70
N ASP A 81 -10.05 6.89 11.57
CA ASP A 81 -10.67 8.19 11.29
C ASP A 81 -10.10 8.87 10.03
N LYS A 82 -8.88 8.51 9.59
CA LYS A 82 -8.17 9.18 8.50
C LYS A 82 -7.68 8.26 7.39
N SER A 83 -7.75 6.95 7.56
CA SER A 83 -7.20 5.98 6.61
C SER A 83 -8.07 4.76 6.46
N THR A 84 -8.00 4.13 5.30
CA THR A 84 -8.70 2.90 4.98
C THR A 84 -7.79 1.99 4.15
N LEU A 85 -7.76 0.72 4.52
CA LEU A 85 -7.38 -0.39 3.66
C LEU A 85 -8.66 -1.20 3.40
N GLU A 86 -9.03 -1.34 2.14
CA GLU A 86 -10.20 -2.08 1.71
C GLU A 86 -9.79 -3.09 0.64
N LEU A 87 -10.20 -4.34 0.83
CA LEU A 87 -10.07 -5.41 -0.15
C LEU A 87 -11.48 -5.92 -0.41
N ASP A 88 -11.88 -5.96 -1.68
CA ASP A 88 -13.09 -6.63 -2.13
C ASP A 88 -12.77 -7.51 -3.35
N LYS A 89 -13.78 -8.20 -3.89
CA LYS A 89 -13.60 -9.10 -5.05
C LYS A 89 -13.18 -8.39 -6.34
N ASP A 90 -13.49 -7.10 -6.47
CA ASP A 90 -13.33 -6.32 -7.70
C ASP A 90 -12.10 -5.40 -7.58
N LYS A 91 -11.69 -5.01 -6.37
CA LYS A 91 -10.59 -4.07 -6.15
C LYS A 91 -9.92 -4.13 -4.77
N MET A 92 -8.75 -3.52 -4.69
CA MET A 92 -8.06 -3.17 -3.44
C MET A 92 -7.79 -1.68 -3.39
N THR A 93 -8.15 -1.02 -2.29
CA THR A 93 -7.93 0.41 -2.06
C THR A 93 -7.16 0.65 -0.76
N LEU A 94 -6.13 1.48 -0.80
CA LEU A 94 -5.36 1.95 0.35
C LEU A 94 -5.27 3.48 0.31
N GLY A 95 -5.78 4.18 1.31
CA GLY A 95 -5.70 5.65 1.28
C GLY A 95 -6.38 6.36 2.43
N ALA A 96 -6.29 7.68 2.41
CA ALA A 96 -7.15 8.54 3.22
C ALA A 96 -8.54 8.60 2.61
N ALA A 97 -9.57 8.73 3.46
CA ALA A 97 -10.94 8.95 2.97
C ALA A 97 -10.95 10.18 2.04
N SER A 98 -11.44 9.96 0.82
CA SER A 98 -11.65 10.89 -0.32
C SER A 98 -10.48 11.31 -1.21
N ASP A 99 -9.36 11.81 -0.68
CA ASP A 99 -8.46 12.63 -1.53
C ASP A 99 -7.12 12.01 -1.89
N VAL A 100 -6.62 11.05 -1.11
CA VAL A 100 -5.29 10.46 -1.36
C VAL A 100 -5.41 8.95 -1.27
N PHE A 101 -5.31 8.25 -2.39
CA PHE A 101 -5.45 6.79 -2.40
C PHE A 101 -4.61 6.11 -3.48
N PHE A 102 -4.33 4.85 -3.22
CA PHE A 102 -3.89 3.84 -4.17
C PHE A 102 -5.06 2.88 -4.38
N GLU A 103 -5.40 2.58 -5.62
CA GLU A 103 -6.43 1.60 -5.98
C GLU A 103 -5.88 0.65 -7.03
N CYS A 104 -6.20 -0.63 -6.90
CA CYS A 104 -6.02 -1.65 -7.92
C CYS A 104 -7.39 -2.22 -8.23
N ASP A 105 -7.94 -1.92 -9.40
CA ASP A 105 -9.20 -2.45 -9.92
C ASP A 105 -8.90 -3.65 -10.81
N TYR A 106 -9.27 -4.83 -10.31
CA TYR A 106 -9.02 -6.12 -10.97
C TYR A 106 -9.93 -6.34 -12.17
N LYS A 107 -11.09 -5.69 -12.22
CA LYS A 107 -12.06 -5.85 -13.30
C LYS A 107 -11.71 -4.96 -14.48
N GLY A 108 -11.20 -3.76 -14.20
CA GLY A 108 -10.73 -2.80 -15.20
C GLY A 108 -9.29 -3.05 -15.68
N ASP A 109 -8.53 -3.96 -15.05
CA ASP A 109 -7.08 -4.09 -15.21
C ASP A 109 -6.37 -2.73 -14.96
N LEU A 110 -6.74 -2.03 -13.88
CA LEU A 110 -6.29 -0.66 -13.60
C LEU A 110 -5.58 -0.54 -12.26
N ILE A 111 -4.48 0.22 -12.25
CA ILE A 111 -3.82 0.70 -11.03
C ILE A 111 -3.90 2.22 -11.05
N VAL A 112 -4.47 2.81 -9.98
CA VAL A 112 -4.66 4.25 -9.84
C VAL A 112 -3.96 4.74 -8.57
N MET A 113 -3.14 5.77 -8.69
CA MET A 113 -2.62 6.55 -7.58
C MET A 113 -3.17 7.95 -7.68
N ARG A 114 -3.86 8.43 -6.66
CA ARG A 114 -4.49 9.76 -6.64
C ARG A 114 -4.01 10.58 -5.45
N ASN A 115 -3.76 11.86 -5.71
CA ASN A 115 -3.58 12.89 -4.69
C ASN A 115 -4.35 14.14 -5.11
N LYS A 116 -5.50 14.36 -4.46
CA LYS A 116 -6.50 15.37 -4.78
C LYS A 116 -6.97 15.24 -6.23
N SER A 117 -6.53 16.13 -7.10
CA SER A 117 -6.87 16.12 -8.52
C SER A 117 -5.73 15.61 -9.42
N GLN A 118 -4.58 15.31 -8.84
CA GLN A 118 -3.46 14.70 -9.54
C GLN A 118 -3.61 13.19 -9.47
N TYR A 119 -3.29 12.50 -10.56
CA TYR A 119 -3.37 11.05 -10.58
C TYR A 119 -2.41 10.40 -11.57
N VAL A 120 -2.02 9.17 -11.25
CA VAL A 120 -1.30 8.26 -12.13
C VAL A 120 -2.22 7.06 -12.36
N VAL A 121 -2.44 6.69 -13.61
CA VAL A 121 -3.17 5.47 -14.00
C VAL A 121 -2.25 4.59 -14.82
N ILE A 122 -2.27 3.29 -14.54
CA ILE A 122 -1.63 2.25 -15.34
C ILE A 122 -2.69 1.23 -15.67
N GLY A 123 -2.86 0.90 -16.96
CA GLY A 123 -3.80 -0.13 -17.41
C GLY A 123 -4.60 0.31 -18.63
N LYS A 124 -5.80 -0.25 -18.80
CA LYS A 124 -6.67 0.01 -19.95
C LYS A 124 -7.55 1.25 -19.73
N LEU A 125 -7.29 2.33 -20.46
CA LEU A 125 -8.11 3.54 -20.42
C LEU A 125 -8.81 3.79 -21.77
N GLY A 126 -10.05 4.26 -21.72
CA GLY A 126 -10.83 4.67 -22.89
C GLY A 126 -12.32 4.42 -22.74
N ASP A 127 -13.08 4.73 -23.79
CA ASP A 127 -14.48 4.32 -23.89
C ASP A 127 -14.58 2.83 -24.23
N LYS A 128 -15.68 2.19 -23.80
CA LYS A 128 -15.95 0.77 -24.09
C LYS A 128 -15.71 0.44 -25.57
N GLY A 129 -14.80 -0.52 -25.81
CA GLY A 129 -14.43 -0.98 -27.16
C GLY A 129 -13.32 -0.18 -27.85
N LYS A 130 -12.77 0.85 -27.19
CA LYS A 130 -11.60 1.63 -27.64
C LYS A 130 -10.56 1.80 -26.52
N GLU A 131 -10.56 0.90 -25.56
CA GLU A 131 -9.60 0.88 -24.47
C GLU A 131 -8.20 0.62 -25.03
N GLU A 132 -7.22 1.40 -24.55
CA GLU A 132 -5.81 1.24 -24.89
C GLU A 132 -5.00 1.05 -23.61
N GLU A 133 -4.01 0.16 -23.66
CA GLU A 133 -3.03 0.01 -22.58
C GLU A 133 -2.21 1.30 -22.49
N THR A 134 -2.19 1.89 -21.30
CA THR A 134 -1.57 3.18 -21.10
C THR A 134 -0.99 3.35 -19.71
N VAL A 135 0.04 4.20 -19.65
CA VAL A 135 0.46 4.88 -18.41
C VAL A 135 0.11 6.36 -18.58
N ASN A 136 -0.77 6.87 -17.74
CA ASN A 136 -1.20 8.26 -17.78
C ASN A 136 -0.86 8.96 -16.46
N ILE A 137 -0.19 10.10 -16.52
CA ILE A 137 0.11 10.97 -15.38
C ILE A 137 -0.58 12.30 -15.64
N ASN A 138 -1.57 12.63 -14.81
CA ASN A 138 -2.31 13.87 -14.89
C ASN A 138 -2.05 14.76 -13.69
N GLY A 139 -1.83 16.05 -13.97
CA GLY A 139 -1.53 17.08 -12.99
C GLY A 139 -2.53 18.23 -13.06
N GLY A 140 -2.92 18.73 -11.89
CA GLY A 140 -3.78 19.92 -11.74
C GLY A 140 -5.18 19.60 -11.22
N SER A 141 -5.89 20.62 -10.73
CA SER A 141 -7.27 20.51 -10.24
C SER A 141 -8.26 20.03 -11.30
N ASP A 142 -7.90 20.23 -12.56
CA ASP A 142 -8.71 20.13 -13.77
C ASP A 142 -8.23 19.02 -14.72
N GLY A 143 -7.18 18.27 -14.36
CA GLY A 143 -6.63 17.21 -15.20
C GLY A 143 -5.99 17.69 -16.51
N LYS A 144 -5.75 19.00 -16.66
CA LYS A 144 -5.35 19.58 -17.95
C LYS A 144 -3.92 19.26 -18.31
N LYS A 145 -3.00 19.08 -17.35
CA LYS A 145 -1.61 18.73 -17.66
C LYS A 145 -1.47 17.23 -17.69
N PHE A 146 -0.91 16.68 -18.75
CA PHE A 146 -0.82 15.24 -18.93
C PHE A 146 0.56 14.78 -19.43
N LEU A 147 0.91 13.55 -19.09
CA LEU A 147 1.92 12.73 -19.74
C LEU A 147 1.30 11.35 -19.94
N THR A 148 1.14 10.95 -21.19
CA THR A 148 0.50 9.70 -21.59
C THR A 148 1.47 8.87 -22.42
N LEU A 149 1.64 7.61 -22.03
CA LEU A 149 2.37 6.60 -22.77
C LEU A 149 1.35 5.56 -23.25
N GLN A 150 1.40 5.23 -24.53
CA GLN A 150 0.56 4.25 -25.21
C GLN A 150 1.41 3.45 -26.19
N ASP A 151 0.91 2.31 -26.64
CA ASP A 151 1.56 1.51 -27.69
C ASP A 151 1.87 2.32 -28.98
N LYS A 152 1.05 3.33 -29.25
CA LYS A 152 1.17 4.17 -30.44
C LYS A 152 2.14 5.32 -30.27
N GLY A 153 2.60 5.62 -29.04
CA GLY A 153 3.39 6.81 -28.79
C GLY A 153 3.43 7.31 -27.37
N ILE A 154 4.14 8.43 -27.22
CA ILE A 154 4.22 9.20 -25.98
C ILE A 154 3.71 10.60 -26.28
N ALA A 155 2.91 11.16 -25.41
CA ALA A 155 2.48 12.55 -25.49
C ALA A 155 2.58 13.21 -24.12
N LEU A 156 2.97 14.48 -24.11
CA LEU A 156 2.83 15.36 -22.96
C LEU A 156 2.23 16.69 -23.39
N GLY A 157 1.41 17.27 -22.55
CA GLY A 157 0.71 18.48 -22.94
C GLY A 157 -0.12 19.11 -21.85
N VAL A 158 -0.82 20.15 -22.27
CA VAL A 158 -1.81 20.88 -21.49
C VAL A 158 -3.07 21.01 -22.35
N GLU A 159 -4.17 20.42 -21.89
CA GLU A 159 -5.50 20.59 -22.48
C GLU A 159 -6.11 21.95 -22.11
N ASP A 160 -7.01 22.45 -22.96
CA ASP A 160 -7.93 23.56 -22.67
C ASP A 160 -7.21 24.89 -22.36
N ILE A 161 -6.19 25.20 -23.16
CA ILE A 161 -5.70 26.58 -23.33
C ILE A 161 -6.72 27.32 -24.21
N LYS A 162 -6.95 28.62 -23.98
CA LYS A 162 -7.88 29.45 -24.76
C LYS A 162 -7.69 29.33 -26.29
N ASP A 163 -6.49 28.98 -26.74
CA ASP A 163 -6.08 28.87 -28.13
C ASP A 163 -5.96 27.40 -28.63
N GLY A 164 -6.46 26.44 -27.85
CA GLY A 164 -6.42 25.00 -28.11
C GLY A 164 -5.26 24.29 -27.40
N ASP A 165 -5.30 22.96 -27.37
CA ASP A 165 -4.35 22.15 -26.60
C ASP A 165 -2.90 22.38 -27.04
N LEU A 166 -1.98 22.45 -26.08
CA LEU A 166 -0.54 22.42 -26.33
C LEU A 166 -0.04 21.00 -26.08
N GLN A 167 0.54 20.37 -27.09
CA GLN A 167 1.00 18.99 -27.01
C GLN A 167 2.36 18.83 -27.69
N PHE A 168 3.22 18.04 -27.06
CA PHE A 168 4.40 17.45 -27.69
C PHE A 168 4.26 15.94 -27.65
N GLY A 169 4.65 15.26 -28.72
CA GLY A 169 4.58 13.80 -28.73
C GLY A 169 5.48 13.12 -29.75
N ILE A 170 5.60 11.81 -29.55
CA ILE A 170 6.26 10.87 -30.44
C ILE A 170 5.18 9.88 -30.86
N SER A 171 4.91 9.77 -32.16
CA SER A 171 4.10 8.70 -32.70
C SER A 171 5.01 7.59 -33.22
N LEU A 172 4.92 6.43 -32.58
CA LEU A 172 5.62 5.21 -33.02
C LEU A 172 5.01 4.67 -34.32
N LYS A 173 3.70 4.86 -34.53
CA LYS A 173 3.01 4.42 -35.76
C LYS A 173 3.52 5.11 -37.01
N SER A 174 3.74 6.42 -36.98
CA SER A 174 4.28 7.19 -38.10
C SER A 174 5.78 7.44 -38.02
N GLY A 175 6.45 7.03 -36.94
CA GLY A 175 7.86 7.33 -36.69
C GLY A 175 8.13 8.82 -36.68
N SER A 176 7.24 9.61 -36.07
CA SER A 176 7.30 11.07 -36.12
C SER A 176 7.29 11.71 -34.74
N ILE A 177 8.05 12.77 -34.59
CA ILE A 177 8.03 13.68 -33.43
C ILE A 177 7.19 14.89 -33.82
N PHE A 178 6.31 15.37 -32.96
CA PHE A 178 5.47 16.51 -33.25
C PHE A 178 5.29 17.44 -32.05
N MET A 179 4.99 18.70 -32.37
CA MET A 179 4.51 19.71 -31.46
C MET A 179 3.25 20.32 -32.07
N MET A 180 2.20 20.43 -31.27
CA MET A 180 0.92 21.00 -31.65
C MET A 180 0.51 22.09 -30.67
N HIS A 181 -0.10 23.15 -31.20
CA HIS A 181 -0.81 24.15 -30.42
C HIS A 181 -2.08 24.52 -31.17
N GLY A 182 -3.23 24.07 -30.65
CA GLY A 182 -4.51 24.16 -31.34
C GLY A 182 -4.45 23.48 -32.71
N LYS A 183 -4.63 24.25 -33.79
CA LYS A 183 -4.58 23.74 -35.18
C LYS A 183 -3.21 23.88 -35.85
N ASN A 184 -2.22 24.41 -35.13
CA ASN A 184 -0.85 24.55 -35.64
C ASN A 184 -0.04 23.29 -35.30
N LEU A 185 0.80 22.84 -36.22
CA LEU A 185 1.60 21.62 -36.12
C LEU A 185 3.01 21.86 -36.67
N ILE A 186 4.01 21.47 -35.90
CA ILE A 186 5.38 21.23 -36.37
C ILE A 186 5.66 19.74 -36.16
N GLY A 187 6.00 19.04 -37.22
CA GLY A 187 6.25 17.60 -37.19
C GLY A 187 7.53 17.23 -37.94
N LEU A 188 8.31 16.34 -37.35
CA LEU A 188 9.47 15.71 -37.98
C LEU A 188 9.15 14.23 -38.19
N ASN A 189 9.30 13.75 -39.41
CA ASN A 189 9.38 12.32 -39.70
C ASN A 189 10.71 12.03 -40.40
N LYS A 190 10.99 10.75 -40.68
CA LYS A 190 12.25 10.31 -41.29
C LYS A 190 12.67 11.10 -42.54
N ASP A 191 11.72 11.49 -43.38
CA ASP A 191 11.98 12.03 -44.72
C ASP A 191 11.55 13.49 -44.90
N LYS A 192 10.88 14.08 -43.90
CA LYS A 192 10.17 15.35 -44.04
C LYS A 192 10.00 16.07 -42.71
N ILE A 193 10.20 17.39 -42.76
CA ILE A 193 9.69 18.33 -41.76
C ILE A 193 8.39 18.94 -42.30
N THR A 194 7.34 18.94 -41.48
CA THR A 194 6.03 19.52 -41.79
C THR A 194 5.76 20.67 -40.84
N ILE A 195 5.51 21.86 -41.37
CA ILE A 195 4.99 23.00 -40.61
C ILE A 195 3.61 23.32 -41.20
N ARG A 196 2.58 23.34 -40.36
CA ARG A 196 1.22 23.77 -40.70
C ARG A 196 0.80 24.81 -39.68
N ALA A 197 0.36 25.97 -40.14
CA ALA A 197 -0.19 27.01 -39.31
C ALA A 197 -1.50 27.52 -39.90
N GLN A 198 -2.43 27.93 -39.05
CA GLN A 198 -3.64 28.64 -39.49
C GLN A 198 -3.44 30.16 -39.63
N GLY A 199 -2.41 30.70 -38.98
CA GLY A 199 -2.00 32.09 -39.12
C GLY A 199 -0.61 32.21 -39.72
N ASP A 200 -0.01 33.37 -39.51
CA ASP A 200 1.31 33.68 -40.04
C ASP A 200 2.40 32.78 -39.45
N ILE A 201 3.36 32.41 -40.30
CA ILE A 201 4.58 31.71 -39.89
C ILE A 201 5.71 32.74 -39.87
N ASN A 202 6.09 33.18 -38.68
CA ASN A 202 7.22 34.08 -38.50
C ASN A 202 8.52 33.27 -38.30
N ILE A 203 9.43 33.35 -39.27
CA ILE A 203 10.76 32.73 -39.20
C ILE A 203 11.79 33.85 -39.06
N THR A 204 12.40 33.97 -37.89
CA THR A 204 13.44 34.97 -37.59
C THR A 204 14.80 34.29 -37.45
N SER A 205 15.84 34.93 -37.95
CA SER A 205 17.23 34.47 -37.77
C SER A 205 18.04 35.55 -37.06
N GLU A 206 18.70 35.19 -35.95
CA GLU A 206 19.55 36.13 -35.20
C GLU A 206 20.74 36.65 -36.01
N ASN A 207 21.22 35.85 -36.98
CA ASN A 207 22.30 36.24 -37.89
C ASN A 207 21.81 36.86 -39.21
N GLY A 208 20.51 37.18 -39.30
CA GLY A 208 19.88 37.86 -40.44
C GLY A 208 19.60 36.99 -41.67
N ASN A 209 20.06 35.74 -41.71
CA ASN A 209 19.90 34.91 -42.90
C ASN A 209 18.84 33.81 -42.71
N VAL A 210 17.81 33.83 -43.55
CA VAL A 210 16.85 32.72 -43.71
C VAL A 210 17.02 32.15 -45.12
N ASN A 211 17.48 30.90 -45.20
CA ASN A 211 17.74 30.23 -46.47
C ASN A 211 16.76 29.07 -46.68
N ILE A 212 15.87 29.18 -47.67
CA ILE A 212 14.94 28.11 -48.06
C ILE A 212 15.42 27.55 -49.40
N LYS A 213 15.89 26.29 -49.39
CA LYS A 213 16.36 25.58 -50.59
C LYS A 213 15.60 24.28 -50.75
N GLY A 214 15.18 23.96 -51.97
CA GLY A 214 14.51 22.71 -52.28
C GLY A 214 14.33 22.51 -53.77
N LYS A 215 13.98 21.29 -54.20
CA LYS A 215 13.71 20.97 -55.62
C LYS A 215 12.61 21.86 -56.21
N LYS A 216 11.66 22.31 -55.38
CA LYS A 216 10.61 23.27 -55.71
C LYS A 216 10.34 24.13 -54.48
N VAL A 217 10.41 25.44 -54.62
CA VAL A 217 10.02 26.41 -53.59
C VAL A 217 8.95 27.30 -54.21
N ASN A 218 7.76 27.28 -53.63
CA ASN A 218 6.66 28.16 -54.02
C ASN A 218 6.36 29.06 -52.83
N LEU A 219 6.58 30.35 -53.00
CA LEU A 219 6.16 31.39 -52.06
C LEU A 219 5.04 32.16 -52.77
N ASN A 220 3.86 32.17 -52.16
CA ASN A 220 2.71 32.88 -52.69
C ASN A 220 2.34 33.97 -51.68
N GLU A 221 2.04 35.16 -52.17
CA GLU A 221 1.51 36.29 -51.40
C GLU A 221 -0.02 36.22 -51.31
#